data_AF-A0A7Y9NEW5-F1
#
_entry.id   AF-A0A7Y9NEW5-F1
#
_cell.length_a   1.000
_cell.length_b   1.000
_cell.length_c   1.000
_cell.angle_alpha   90.00
_cell.angle_beta   90.00
_cell.angle_gamma   90.00
#
_symmetry.space_group_name_H-M   'P 1'
#
loop_
_entity.id
_entity.type
_entity.pdbx_description
1 polymer ?
#
loop_
_entity_poly.entity_id
_entity_poly.type
_entity_poly.pdbx_seq_one_letter_code
_entity_poly.pdbx_strand_id
1 'polypeptide(L)'
;MKILLLAGLLALAGCATGGGGRPPVDVSGADVLKTVQDNGDTIEEYRVGGQLRMVKVTPSRGAPFYMYDQNGDGRMDSDKDGVSPVYWKLYSW
;
A
#
# COMPACT_ATOMS: atom_id res chain seq x y z
N MET A 1 -37.26 -37.64 16.31
CA MET A 1 -37.44 -36.41 15.50
C MET A 1 -36.83 -35.22 16.23
N LYS A 2 -35.49 -35.08 16.29
CA LYS A 2 -34.86 -33.94 16.99
C LYS A 2 -33.40 -33.68 16.60
N ILE A 3 -32.98 -34.18 15.42
CA ILE A 3 -31.57 -34.14 14.98
C ILE A 3 -31.38 -33.20 13.76
N LEU A 4 -32.44 -32.66 13.18
CA LEU A 4 -32.35 -31.93 11.90
C LEU A 4 -32.12 -30.41 12.00
N LEU A 5 -31.95 -29.84 13.20
CA LEU A 5 -31.88 -28.37 13.37
C LEU A 5 -30.48 -27.79 13.62
N LEU A 6 -29.42 -28.61 13.68
CA LEU A 6 -28.07 -28.12 14.00
C LEU A 6 -27.10 -27.99 12.81
N ALA A 7 -27.55 -28.26 11.58
CA ALA A 7 -26.67 -28.20 10.39
C ALA A 7 -26.66 -26.82 9.69
N GLY A 8 -27.54 -25.89 10.07
CA GLY A 8 -27.70 -24.60 9.36
C GLY A 8 -26.73 -23.48 9.77
N LEU A 9 -26.01 -23.61 10.89
CA LEU A 9 -25.24 -22.48 11.44
C LEU A 9 -23.79 -22.38 10.94
N LEU A 10 -23.25 -23.38 10.22
CA LEU A 10 -21.86 -23.36 9.74
C LEU A 10 -21.65 -22.67 8.39
N ALA A 11 -22.70 -22.14 7.75
CA ALA A 11 -22.61 -21.55 6.41
C ALA A 11 -22.23 -20.05 6.38
N LEU A 12 -21.91 -19.44 7.53
CA LEU A 12 -21.63 -17.99 7.64
C LEU A 12 -20.14 -17.63 7.81
N ALA A 13 -19.22 -18.57 7.62
CA ALA A 13 -17.81 -18.25 7.39
C ALA A 13 -17.63 -17.73 5.95
N GLY A 14 -18.40 -16.71 5.57
CA GLY A 14 -18.02 -15.83 4.49
C GLY A 14 -16.74 -15.17 4.95
N CYS A 15 -15.59 -15.64 4.46
CA CYS A 15 -14.34 -14.91 4.58
C CYS A 15 -14.61 -13.50 4.09
N ALA A 16 -14.74 -12.54 5.02
CA ALA A 16 -14.44 -11.16 4.73
C ALA A 16 -12.95 -11.16 4.40
N THR A 17 -12.60 -11.51 3.17
CA THR A 17 -11.29 -11.28 2.61
C THR A 17 -11.13 -9.78 2.65
N GLY A 18 -10.48 -9.32 3.73
CA GLY A 18 -10.09 -7.94 3.93
C GLY A 18 -9.11 -7.55 2.83
N GLY A 19 -9.63 -7.25 1.65
CA GLY A 19 -8.95 -6.49 0.60
C GLY A 19 -8.85 -5.02 1.00
N GLY A 20 -8.53 -4.76 2.27
CA GLY A 20 -8.36 -3.41 2.80
C GLY A 20 -7.07 -2.84 2.23
N GLY A 21 -7.22 -1.93 1.27
CA GLY A 21 -6.24 -0.88 0.94
C GLY A 21 -4.76 -1.29 0.89
N ARG A 22 -4.43 -2.50 0.43
CA ARG A 22 -3.03 -2.89 0.25
C ARG A 22 -2.44 -2.05 -0.88
N PRO A 23 -1.24 -1.48 -0.70
CA PRO A 23 -0.56 -0.82 -1.79
C PRO A 23 -0.37 -1.80 -2.98
N PRO A 24 -0.29 -1.31 -4.22
CA PRO A 24 -0.07 -2.14 -5.40
C PRO A 24 1.20 -2.99 -5.36
N VAL A 25 2.14 -2.65 -4.47
CA VAL A 25 3.39 -3.37 -4.24
C VAL A 25 3.43 -3.90 -2.81
N ASP A 26 3.99 -5.10 -2.62
CA ASP A 26 4.17 -5.64 -1.28
C ASP A 26 5.26 -4.87 -0.53
N VAL A 27 4.88 -4.26 0.58
CA VAL A 27 5.75 -3.52 1.51
C VAL A 27 5.79 -4.19 2.90
N SER A 28 5.32 -5.44 2.99
CA SER A 28 5.35 -6.19 4.23
C SER A 28 6.79 -6.39 4.70
N GLY A 29 7.07 -6.06 5.97
CA GLY A 29 8.42 -6.13 6.51
C GLY A 29 9.38 -5.05 5.99
N ALA A 30 8.87 -3.96 5.40
CA ALA A 30 9.70 -2.85 4.99
C ALA A 30 10.32 -2.11 6.18
N ASP A 31 11.61 -1.78 6.07
CA ASP A 31 12.25 -0.74 6.85
C ASP A 31 11.78 0.62 6.32
N VAL A 32 11.19 1.44 7.18
CA VAL A 32 10.63 2.74 6.78
C VAL A 32 11.54 3.87 7.25
N LEU A 33 12.18 4.55 6.30
CA LEU A 33 12.95 5.77 6.57
C LEU A 33 12.04 6.98 6.40
N LYS A 34 11.97 7.83 7.42
CA LYS A 34 11.16 9.05 7.43
C LYS A 34 12.04 10.28 7.55
N THR A 35 11.90 11.21 6.61
CA THR A 35 12.65 12.47 6.58
C THR A 35 11.68 13.64 6.38
N VAL A 36 11.83 14.68 7.21
CA VAL A 36 11.12 15.95 7.02
C VAL A 36 12.04 16.92 6.29
N GLN A 37 11.56 17.47 5.18
CA GLN A 37 12.28 18.42 4.35
C GLN A 37 12.13 19.85 4.90
N ASP A 38 13.00 20.77 4.49
CA ASP A 38 12.98 22.18 4.95
C ASP A 38 11.67 22.91 4.61
N ASN A 39 11.00 22.48 3.54
CA ASN A 39 9.69 23.01 3.15
C ASN A 39 8.51 22.43 3.98
N GLY A 40 8.81 21.55 4.94
CA GLY A 40 7.85 20.87 5.82
C GLY A 40 7.26 19.58 5.25
N ASP A 41 7.62 19.19 4.04
CA ASP A 41 7.13 17.95 3.44
C ASP A 41 7.77 16.74 4.14
N THR A 42 6.98 15.70 4.36
CA THR A 42 7.47 14.43 4.92
C THR A 42 7.62 13.40 3.81
N ILE A 43 8.80 12.80 3.70
CA ILE A 43 9.09 11.70 2.78
C ILE A 43 9.26 10.43 3.60
N GLU A 44 8.53 9.39 3.25
CA GLU A 44 8.63 8.04 3.82
C GLU A 44 9.07 7.07 2.72
N GLU A 45 10.28 6.52 2.84
CA GLU A 45 10.83 5.49 1.95
C GLU A 45 10.64 4.10 2.56
N TYR A 46 10.00 3.19 1.84
CA TYR A 46 9.74 1.83 2.28
C TYR A 46 10.70 0.89 1.56
N ARG A 47 11.62 0.29 2.31
CA ARG A 47 12.64 -0.62 1.79
C ARG A 47 12.42 -2.05 2.27
N VAL A 48 12.21 -2.98 1.35
CA VAL A 48 12.07 -4.41 1.68
C VAL A 48 13.38 -5.10 1.30
N GLY A 49 14.05 -5.71 2.27
CA GLY A 49 15.34 -6.35 2.03
C GLY A 49 16.42 -5.40 1.46
N GLY A 50 16.36 -4.11 1.83
CA GLY A 50 17.27 -3.07 1.35
C GLY A 50 16.89 -2.42 0.01
N GLN A 51 15.95 -3.00 -0.75
CA GLN A 51 15.48 -2.42 -2.02
C GLN A 51 14.32 -1.45 -1.79
N LEU A 52 14.37 -0.29 -2.44
CA LEU A 52 13.29 0.70 -2.39
C LEU A 52 12.07 0.18 -3.14
N ARG A 53 10.93 0.04 -2.46
CA ARG A 53 9.68 -0.50 -3.05
C ARG A 53 8.60 0.56 -3.23
N MET A 54 8.52 1.49 -2.29
CA MET A 54 7.52 2.55 -2.30
C MET A 54 8.10 3.82 -1.68
N VAL A 55 7.67 4.96 -2.21
CA VAL A 55 7.86 6.26 -1.56
C VAL A 55 6.49 6.87 -1.34
N LYS A 56 6.25 7.34 -0.11
CA LYS A 56 5.09 8.16 0.22
C LYS A 56 5.58 9.56 0.53
N VAL A 57 5.05 10.54 -0.18
CA VAL A 57 5.27 11.95 0.10
C VAL A 57 4.00 12.50 0.74
N THR A 58 4.14 13.13 1.90
CA THR A 58 3.09 13.88 2.58
C THR A 58 3.49 15.35 2.55
N PRO A 59 3.01 16.14 1.56
CA PRO A 59 3.28 17.56 1.49
C PRO A 59 2.79 18.29 2.74
N SER A 60 3.49 19.34 3.15
CA SER A 60 3.06 20.28 4.19
C SER A 60 1.71 20.93 3.85
N ARG A 61 1.42 21.04 2.55
CA ARG A 61 0.17 21.55 1.99
C ARG A 61 -0.26 20.69 0.81
N GLY A 62 -1.35 19.96 0.98
CA GLY A 62 -1.91 19.08 -0.05
C GLY A 62 -2.15 17.67 0.47
N ALA A 63 -2.65 16.80 -0.39
CA ALA A 63 -2.85 15.41 -0.04
C ALA A 63 -1.52 14.61 -0.19
N PRO A 64 -1.39 13.44 0.48
CA PRO A 64 -0.27 12.54 0.24
C PRO A 64 -0.38 11.84 -1.12
N PHE A 65 0.78 11.59 -1.74
CA PHE A 65 0.90 10.79 -2.94
C PHE A 65 1.99 9.73 -2.78
N TYR A 66 1.95 8.74 -3.67
CA TYR A 66 2.76 7.54 -3.61
C TYR A 66 3.45 7.30 -4.94
N MET A 67 4.65 6.73 -4.88
CA MET A 67 5.39 6.23 -6.03
C MET A 67 5.77 4.78 -5.73
N TYR A 68 5.81 3.94 -6.76
CA TYR A 68 6.00 2.50 -6.62
C TYR A 68 7.07 1.99 -7.59
N ASP A 69 7.86 1.03 -7.12
CA ASP A 69 8.62 0.11 -7.95
C ASP A 69 7.77 -1.16 -8.11
N GLN A 70 7.13 -1.36 -9.26
CA GLN A 70 6.28 -2.51 -9.52
C GLN A 70 7.09 -3.75 -9.92
N ASN A 71 8.29 -3.57 -10.48
CA ASN A 71 9.07 -4.64 -11.07
C ASN A 71 10.13 -5.27 -10.13
N GLY A 72 10.46 -4.62 -9.00
CA GLY A 72 11.40 -5.16 -8.02
C GLY A 72 12.87 -4.78 -8.23
N ASP A 73 13.18 -3.88 -9.16
CA ASP A 73 14.56 -3.54 -9.52
C ASP A 73 15.20 -2.46 -8.62
N GLY A 74 14.42 -1.91 -7.67
CA GLY A 74 14.85 -0.87 -6.74
C GLY A 74 14.81 0.55 -7.31
N ARG A 75 14.27 0.73 -8.52
CA ARG A 75 13.99 2.03 -9.13
C ARG A 75 12.48 2.23 -9.26
N MET A 76 12.04 3.47 -9.11
CA MET A 76 10.64 3.80 -9.40
C MET A 76 10.38 3.59 -10.89
N ASP A 77 9.25 2.97 -11.21
CA ASP A 77 8.88 2.80 -12.62
C ASP A 77 8.67 4.15 -13.28
N SER A 78 9.00 4.22 -14.55
CA SER A 78 8.76 5.38 -15.41
C SER A 78 7.82 5.00 -16.55
N ASP A 79 7.05 5.97 -17.02
CA ASP A 79 6.28 5.83 -18.24
C ASP A 79 7.16 5.86 -19.50
N LYS A 80 6.51 5.79 -20.67
CA LYS A 80 7.16 5.84 -21.99
C LYS A 80 8.02 7.10 -22.21
N ASP A 81 7.78 8.18 -21.48
CA ASP A 81 8.50 9.45 -21.62
C ASP A 81 9.59 9.60 -20.53
N GLY A 82 9.78 8.57 -19.70
CA GLY A 82 10.76 8.54 -18.62
C GLY A 82 10.27 9.14 -17.31
N VAL A 83 9.00 9.53 -17.20
CA VAL A 83 8.44 10.18 -16.01
C VAL A 83 7.86 9.12 -15.08
N SER A 84 8.31 9.12 -13.82
CA SER A 84 7.70 8.24 -12.81
C SER A 84 6.32 8.76 -12.40
N PRO A 85 5.24 7.96 -12.57
CA PRO A 85 3.91 8.38 -12.20
C PRO A 85 3.76 8.50 -10.68
N VAL A 86 2.93 9.43 -10.24
CA VAL A 86 2.47 9.53 -8.85
C VAL A 86 1.05 9.00 -8.73
N TYR A 87 0.77 8.37 -7.60
CA TYR A 87 -0.52 7.76 -7.29
C TYR A 87 -1.15 8.44 -6.09
N TRP A 88 -2.45 8.70 -6.19
CA TRP A 88 -3.25 9.27 -5.11
C TRP A 88 -4.17 8.20 -4.55
N LYS A 89 -4.31 8.16 -3.22
CA LYS A 89 -5.32 7.32 -2.60
C LYS A 89 -6.66 8.04 -2.65
N LEU A 90 -7.58 7.53 -3.46
CA LEU A 90 -8.91 8.12 -3.62
C LEU A 90 -9.91 7.59 -2.59
N TYR A 91 -9.85 6.30 -2.26
CA TYR A 91 -10.76 5.65 -1.32
C TYR A 91 -10.02 4.68 -0.40
N SER A 92 -10.56 4.47 0.80
CA SER A 92 -10.16 3.43 1.76
C SER A 92 -11.40 2.97 2.50
N TRP A 93 -11.53 1.67 2.72
CA TRP A 93 -12.58 1.06 3.54
C TRP A 93 -11.95 0.06 4.51
#